data_AF-A0A2G1DIV8-F1
#
_entry.id   AF-A0A2G1DIV8-F1
#
_cell.length_a   1.000
_cell.length_b   1.000
_cell.length_c   1.000
_cell.angle_alpha   90.00
_cell.angle_beta   90.00
_cell.angle_gamma   90.00
#
_symmetry.space_group_name_H-M   'P 1'
#
loop_
_entity.id
_entity.type
_entity.pdbx_description
1 polymer ?
#
loop_
_entity_poly.entity_id
_entity_poly.type
_entity_poly.pdbx_seq_one_letter_code
_entity_poly.pdbx_strand_id
1 'polypeptide(L)'
;MFINSKILKSYILFSLLILLNTQNIYAKNLNFEETVKIDKNSSYTFKLNLKKEDYLIASFKSSSDFKNFILKDKKSQIRILKKDNQKYGNIHILIPSTGKYLFKVYSSTKDIIFNFKVNKIIPKDKQISMQKKDSPIISKIIQKQKELLSKDKDTSKFWKMVEKKGTPLIEKIDADKYIVTFLYRGAKNNVRLLGSPKYSKYKLKRLLNSDIWYISYIVPKNTRLSYQLAPDVPNINGTKEQQKVAILATLQKDPLNKFPYITTKNNDKYNTDSSIIVDDENTKDYTITKTKNKGTIKNYSINSKILKNNRDIDIYTPYNFDKNKEFALLFVFDGKAYQSKVPTPTILDNLIYEKKIKQTVAIFIDNVENKRGIELPCNENFAKFMATELYPFIIKKLNKKVKKNNVILTGSSYGGLASMYVAFKYPNIFGNVLSQSGSFWWNKKEDNETQWLTRQIVKEKRKDIKIYLNAGLFETGFKSIDILESNRHLRDVLKAKKYQVLYEEFPSGHDYFNWRFRLANALIKILN
;
A
#
# COMPACT_ATOMS: atom_id res chain seq x y z
N MET A 1 7.30 20.35 -32.53
CA MET A 1 8.45 19.81 -31.78
C MET A 1 7.90 18.93 -30.65
N PHE A 2 7.97 17.61 -30.83
CA PHE A 2 7.18 16.61 -30.09
C PHE A 2 7.80 16.27 -28.73
N ILE A 3 7.06 16.49 -27.63
CA ILE A 3 7.41 15.97 -26.30
C ILE A 3 6.51 14.77 -26.00
N ASN A 4 7.17 13.61 -25.91
CA ASN A 4 6.61 12.27 -25.86
C ASN A 4 6.02 11.95 -24.47
N SER A 5 4.74 11.57 -24.42
CA SER A 5 3.90 11.40 -23.22
C SER A 5 4.16 10.12 -22.40
N LYS A 6 5.40 9.62 -22.37
CA LYS A 6 5.78 8.36 -21.69
C LYS A 6 6.16 8.48 -20.20
N ILE A 7 6.13 9.67 -19.61
CA ILE A 7 6.54 9.89 -18.19
C ILE A 7 5.39 9.64 -17.19
N LEU A 8 4.16 9.41 -17.65
CA LEU A 8 2.96 9.54 -16.83
C LEU A 8 2.56 8.33 -15.94
N LYS A 9 3.26 7.19 -15.99
CA LYS A 9 2.69 5.91 -15.49
C LYS A 9 3.22 5.34 -14.15
N SER A 10 4.28 5.88 -13.55
CA SER A 10 5.15 4.95 -12.83
C SER A 10 5.08 4.83 -11.30
N TYR A 11 4.31 5.59 -10.52
CA TYR A 11 4.57 5.58 -9.05
C TYR A 11 3.37 5.46 -8.09
N ILE A 12 2.14 5.39 -8.59
CA ILE A 12 0.97 5.01 -7.76
C ILE A 12 0.58 3.52 -7.98
N LEU A 13 1.30 2.85 -8.89
CA LEU A 13 1.14 1.44 -9.24
C LEU A 13 2.28 0.56 -8.67
N PHE A 14 2.64 0.68 -7.38
CA PHE A 14 3.41 -0.40 -6.75
C PHE A 14 2.53 -1.61 -6.39
N SER A 15 1.22 -1.54 -6.64
CA SER A 15 0.24 -2.62 -6.44
C SER A 15 -0.61 -3.00 -7.66
N LEU A 16 -0.39 -2.43 -8.85
CA LEU A 16 -1.04 -2.88 -10.09
C LEU A 16 0.02 -3.11 -11.17
N LEU A 17 -0.03 -4.28 -11.82
CA LEU A 17 0.80 -4.62 -12.98
C LEU A 17 0.57 -3.63 -14.14
N ILE A 18 1.56 -3.52 -15.06
CA ILE A 18 1.40 -3.91 -16.48
C ILE A 18 2.71 -3.71 -17.27
N LEU A 19 2.87 -4.65 -18.20
CA LEU A 19 3.83 -4.83 -19.29
C LEU A 19 4.40 -3.57 -19.95
N LEU A 20 5.69 -3.67 -20.30
CA LEU A 20 6.24 -3.07 -21.51
C LEU A 20 7.11 -4.10 -22.25
N ASN A 21 6.88 -4.20 -23.57
CA ASN A 21 7.65 -4.98 -24.53
C ASN A 21 9.14 -4.64 -24.43
N THR A 22 9.98 -5.67 -24.38
CA THR A 22 11.45 -5.55 -24.34
C THR A 22 12.05 -6.04 -25.64
N GLN A 23 12.78 -5.18 -26.36
CA GLN A 23 13.84 -5.64 -27.25
C GLN A 23 15.19 -5.15 -26.69
N ASN A 24 16.08 -6.15 -26.51
CA ASN A 24 17.55 -6.16 -26.28
C ASN A 24 18.16 -5.17 -25.26
N ILE A 25 19.23 -5.47 -24.50
CA ILE A 25 20.42 -6.30 -24.78
C ILE A 25 20.92 -6.96 -23.46
N TYR A 26 21.64 -8.09 -23.57
CA TYR A 26 22.50 -8.75 -22.56
C TYR A 26 21.90 -9.54 -21.38
N ALA A 27 20.69 -10.12 -21.49
CA ALA A 27 20.25 -11.18 -20.58
C ALA A 27 20.41 -12.57 -21.20
N LYS A 28 20.70 -13.59 -20.39
CA LYS A 28 20.48 -14.97 -20.82
C LYS A 28 18.97 -15.19 -20.75
N ASN A 29 18.29 -15.19 -21.90
CA ASN A 29 16.89 -15.62 -21.96
C ASN A 29 16.88 -17.11 -21.64
N LEU A 30 16.62 -17.45 -20.38
CA LEU A 30 16.15 -18.80 -20.07
C LEU A 30 14.72 -18.86 -20.59
N ASN A 31 14.49 -19.65 -21.64
CA ASN A 31 13.16 -20.00 -22.12
C ASN A 31 12.48 -20.96 -21.14
N PHE A 32 12.31 -20.55 -19.89
CA PHE A 32 11.59 -21.33 -18.90
C PHE A 32 10.19 -20.75 -18.76
N GLU A 33 9.22 -21.44 -19.34
CA GLU A 33 7.80 -21.21 -19.16
C GLU A 33 7.12 -22.58 -19.07
N GLU A 34 6.42 -22.82 -17.97
CA GLU A 34 5.78 -24.10 -17.71
C GLU A 34 4.36 -23.85 -17.21
N THR A 35 3.40 -24.56 -17.78
CA THR A 35 1.99 -24.53 -17.36
C THR A 35 1.59 -25.91 -16.91
N VAL A 36 1.09 -26.02 -15.69
CA VAL A 36 0.74 -27.30 -15.07
C VAL A 36 -0.67 -27.27 -14.51
N LYS A 37 -1.36 -28.40 -14.59
CA LYS A 37 -2.56 -28.65 -13.80
C LYS A 37 -2.13 -29.15 -12.43
N ILE A 38 -2.71 -28.59 -11.38
CA ILE A 38 -2.44 -28.95 -9.99
C ILE A 38 -3.77 -29.27 -9.34
N ASP A 39 -3.94 -30.52 -8.91
CA ASP A 39 -5.19 -30.99 -8.31
C ASP A 39 -5.43 -30.30 -6.96
N LYS A 40 -6.68 -30.23 -6.52
CA LYS A 40 -7.05 -29.68 -5.19
C LYS A 40 -6.23 -30.31 -4.06
N ASN A 41 -5.90 -29.50 -3.05
CA ASN A 41 -5.11 -29.89 -1.87
C ASN A 41 -3.75 -30.54 -2.16
N SER A 42 -3.17 -30.29 -3.34
CA SER A 42 -1.87 -30.83 -3.76
C SER A 42 -0.82 -29.72 -3.94
N SER A 43 0.36 -30.08 -4.43
CA SER A 43 1.43 -29.12 -4.70
C SER A 43 2.28 -29.54 -5.89
N TYR A 44 2.79 -28.56 -6.63
CA TYR A 44 3.76 -28.76 -7.71
C TYR A 44 5.04 -27.98 -7.45
N THR A 45 6.19 -28.46 -7.93
CA THR A 45 7.50 -27.83 -7.69
C THR A 45 8.28 -27.62 -8.98
N PHE A 46 8.46 -26.36 -9.37
CA PHE A 46 9.38 -25.99 -10.44
C PHE A 46 10.82 -25.95 -9.90
N LYS A 47 11.79 -26.44 -10.69
CA LYS A 47 13.18 -26.58 -10.28
C LYS A 47 14.07 -25.73 -11.18
N LEU A 48 14.83 -24.80 -10.62
CA LEU A 48 15.76 -23.94 -11.37
C LEU A 48 17.16 -23.99 -10.76
N ASN A 49 18.20 -24.01 -11.60
CA ASN A 49 19.59 -23.83 -11.18
C ASN A 49 19.98 -22.37 -11.41
N LEU A 50 20.34 -21.66 -10.34
CA LEU A 50 20.59 -20.22 -10.35
C LEU A 50 21.95 -19.91 -9.74
N LYS A 51 22.64 -18.85 -10.21
CA LYS A 51 23.94 -18.44 -9.69
C LYS A 51 23.78 -17.36 -8.63
N LYS A 52 24.72 -17.33 -7.69
CA LYS A 52 24.80 -16.28 -6.66
C LYS A 52 24.82 -14.89 -7.31
N GLU A 53 24.04 -13.98 -6.75
CA GLU A 53 23.90 -12.58 -7.15
C GLU A 53 23.25 -12.36 -8.54
N ASP A 54 22.69 -13.41 -9.16
CA ASP A 54 21.76 -13.26 -10.28
C ASP A 54 20.51 -12.49 -9.83
N TYR A 55 20.05 -11.56 -10.66
CA TYR A 55 18.75 -10.91 -10.48
C TYR A 55 17.70 -11.60 -11.36
N LEU A 56 16.82 -12.37 -10.72
CA LEU A 56 15.72 -13.09 -11.34
C LEU A 56 14.47 -12.22 -11.44
N ILE A 57 13.92 -12.13 -12.64
CA ILE A 57 12.60 -11.57 -12.94
C ILE A 57 11.74 -12.71 -13.49
N ALA A 58 10.65 -13.03 -12.78
CA ALA A 58 9.71 -14.07 -13.15
C ALA A 58 8.26 -13.59 -12.97
N SER A 59 7.30 -14.30 -13.51
CA SER A 59 5.87 -14.03 -13.37
C SER A 59 5.09 -15.31 -13.20
N PHE A 60 3.97 -15.25 -12.51
CA PHE A 60 3.05 -16.37 -12.39
C PHE A 60 1.61 -15.95 -12.67
N LYS A 61 0.78 -16.89 -13.11
CA LYS A 61 -0.66 -16.75 -13.27
C LYS A 61 -1.36 -18.06 -12.94
N SER A 62 -2.48 -17.98 -12.23
CA SER A 62 -3.33 -19.10 -11.86
C SER A 62 -4.76 -18.88 -12.34
N SER A 63 -5.43 -19.96 -12.76
CA SER A 63 -6.84 -19.93 -13.18
C SER A 63 -7.81 -19.60 -12.03
N SER A 64 -7.43 -19.86 -10.78
CA SER A 64 -8.24 -19.54 -9.61
C SER A 64 -7.38 -19.21 -8.38
N ASP A 65 -8.03 -18.96 -7.23
CA ASP A 65 -7.29 -18.73 -5.99
C ASP A 65 -6.57 -20.01 -5.56
N PHE A 66 -5.36 -19.85 -5.03
CA PHE A 66 -4.52 -20.95 -4.57
C PHE A 66 -3.92 -20.64 -3.20
N LYS A 67 -3.48 -21.68 -2.47
CA LYS A 67 -3.08 -21.56 -1.07
C LYS A 67 -1.79 -20.76 -0.89
N ASN A 68 -0.71 -21.16 -1.55
CA ASN A 68 0.59 -20.51 -1.38
C ASN A 68 1.53 -20.73 -2.58
N PHE A 69 2.52 -19.86 -2.74
CA PHE A 69 3.66 -20.06 -3.65
C PHE A 69 4.94 -19.65 -2.92
N ILE A 70 5.89 -20.57 -2.77
CA ILE A 70 7.09 -20.38 -1.95
C ILE A 70 8.36 -20.73 -2.71
N LEU A 71 9.42 -19.98 -2.45
CA LEU A 71 10.78 -20.25 -2.86
C LEU A 71 11.53 -20.95 -1.73
N LYS A 72 12.18 -22.08 -2.05
CA LYS A 72 13.10 -22.79 -1.17
C LYS A 72 14.46 -23.01 -1.83
N ASP A 73 15.50 -23.13 -1.02
CA ASP A 73 16.75 -23.81 -1.40
C ASP A 73 16.77 -25.22 -0.80
N LYS A 74 17.94 -25.89 -0.83
CA LYS A 74 18.13 -27.22 -0.23
C LYS A 74 17.96 -27.23 1.30
N LYS A 75 18.12 -26.09 1.98
CA LYS A 75 18.20 -26.01 3.45
C LYS A 75 16.91 -25.49 4.08
N SER A 76 16.23 -24.53 3.45
CA SER A 76 15.10 -23.83 4.08
C SER A 76 14.19 -23.11 3.10
N GLN A 77 13.05 -22.62 3.61
CA GLN A 77 12.21 -21.66 2.90
C GLN A 77 12.88 -20.29 2.91
N ILE A 78 13.03 -19.71 1.71
CA ILE A 78 13.64 -18.39 1.53
C ILE A 78 12.59 -17.31 1.55
N ARG A 79 11.54 -17.45 0.73
CA ARG A 79 10.56 -16.39 0.50
C ARG A 79 9.19 -16.93 0.13
N ILE A 80 8.16 -16.30 0.65
CA ILE A 80 6.78 -16.44 0.20
C ILE A 80 6.59 -15.48 -0.98
N LEU A 81 6.27 -16.05 -2.15
CA LEU A 81 6.18 -15.33 -3.43
C LEU A 81 4.77 -14.79 -3.71
N LYS A 82 3.76 -15.41 -3.11
CA LYS A 82 2.36 -15.02 -3.24
C LYS A 82 1.95 -14.11 -2.07
N LYS A 83 1.39 -12.94 -2.36
CA LYS A 83 0.68 -12.13 -1.35
C LYS A 83 -0.79 -12.54 -1.26
N ASP A 84 -1.47 -12.13 -0.19
CA ASP A 84 -2.86 -12.53 0.06
C ASP A 84 -3.77 -12.24 -1.15
N ASN A 85 -4.59 -13.23 -1.51
CA ASN A 85 -5.59 -13.18 -2.60
C ASN A 85 -5.05 -12.83 -4.01
N GLN A 86 -3.76 -13.09 -4.29
CA GLN A 86 -3.20 -12.94 -5.63
C GLN A 86 -3.36 -14.21 -6.47
N LYS A 87 -3.91 -14.06 -7.69
CA LYS A 87 -3.97 -15.10 -8.74
C LYS A 87 -2.82 -14.97 -9.75
N TYR A 88 -2.18 -13.81 -9.81
CA TYR A 88 -1.04 -13.52 -10.69
C TYR A 88 -0.08 -12.56 -9.98
N GLY A 89 1.16 -12.51 -10.46
CA GLY A 89 2.15 -11.59 -9.89
C GLY A 89 3.49 -11.66 -10.58
N ASN A 90 4.30 -10.62 -10.35
CA ASN A 90 5.70 -10.57 -10.74
C ASN A 90 6.58 -10.88 -9.54
N ILE A 91 7.68 -11.57 -9.81
CA ILE A 91 8.67 -12.03 -8.85
C ILE A 91 9.99 -11.38 -9.21
N HIS A 92 10.57 -10.69 -8.24
CA HIS A 92 11.88 -10.07 -8.33
C HIS A 92 12.72 -10.59 -7.18
N ILE A 93 13.85 -11.24 -7.47
CA ILE A 93 14.68 -11.90 -6.45
C ILE A 93 16.15 -11.73 -6.80
N LEU A 94 16.95 -11.31 -5.81
CA LEU A 94 18.41 -11.44 -5.87
C LEU A 94 18.82 -12.78 -5.26
N ILE A 95 19.55 -13.60 -6.01
CA ILE A 95 19.88 -14.97 -5.61
C ILE A 95 21.00 -14.98 -4.56
N PRO A 96 20.78 -15.54 -3.35
CA PRO A 96 21.76 -15.45 -2.26
C PRO A 96 22.99 -16.35 -2.44
N SER A 97 22.81 -17.51 -3.07
CA SER A 97 23.88 -18.51 -3.28
C SER A 97 23.67 -19.30 -4.57
N THR A 98 24.75 -19.77 -5.18
CA THR A 98 24.67 -20.66 -6.35
C THR A 98 24.09 -22.01 -5.94
N GLY A 99 23.09 -22.51 -6.66
CA GLY A 99 22.51 -23.82 -6.38
C GLY A 99 21.15 -24.06 -7.02
N LYS A 100 20.51 -25.14 -6.56
CA LYS A 100 19.18 -25.56 -6.99
C LYS A 100 18.10 -24.92 -6.11
N TYR A 101 17.17 -24.25 -6.75
CA TYR A 101 16.03 -23.57 -6.13
C TYR A 101 14.73 -24.27 -6.50
N LEU A 102 13.82 -24.34 -5.53
CA LEU A 102 12.52 -25.00 -5.64
C LEU A 102 11.40 -23.97 -5.48
N PHE A 103 10.61 -23.79 -6.53
CA PHE A 103 9.44 -22.93 -6.56
C PHE A 103 8.21 -23.81 -6.36
N LYS A 104 7.71 -23.88 -5.13
CA LYS A 104 6.64 -24.80 -4.75
C LYS A 104 5.31 -24.08 -4.61
N VAL A 105 4.35 -24.46 -5.45
CA VAL A 105 2.96 -23.94 -5.45
C VAL A 105 2.04 -24.95 -4.78
N TYR A 106 1.11 -24.46 -3.96
CA TYR A 106 0.12 -25.25 -3.25
C TYR A 106 -1.28 -24.82 -3.70
N SER A 107 -2.07 -25.76 -4.21
CA SER A 107 -3.48 -25.50 -4.49
C SER A 107 -4.28 -25.42 -3.18
N SER A 108 -5.47 -24.84 -3.26
CA SER A 108 -6.45 -24.83 -2.16
C SER A 108 -7.50 -25.92 -2.40
N THR A 109 -8.78 -25.61 -2.22
CA THR A 109 -9.88 -26.57 -2.33
C THR A 109 -10.31 -26.88 -3.76
N LYS A 110 -9.68 -26.28 -4.77
CA LYS A 110 -10.01 -26.43 -6.19
C LYS A 110 -8.74 -26.77 -6.99
N ASP A 111 -8.94 -27.48 -8.09
CA ASP A 111 -7.92 -27.67 -9.11
C ASP A 111 -7.55 -26.31 -9.72
N ILE A 112 -6.28 -26.14 -10.06
CA ILE A 112 -5.78 -24.92 -10.69
C ILE A 112 -4.93 -25.24 -11.91
N ILE A 113 -4.99 -24.37 -12.91
CA ILE A 113 -4.00 -24.28 -13.97
C ILE A 113 -3.04 -23.18 -13.55
N PHE A 114 -1.75 -23.50 -13.43
CA PHE A 114 -0.73 -22.59 -12.95
C PHE A 114 0.38 -22.44 -14.00
N ASN A 115 0.60 -21.22 -14.46
CA ASN A 115 1.69 -20.83 -15.35
C ASN A 115 2.78 -20.14 -14.53
N PHE A 116 4.02 -20.58 -14.69
CA PHE A 116 5.21 -19.93 -14.15
C PHE A 116 6.21 -19.68 -15.27
N LYS A 117 6.66 -18.42 -15.39
CA LYS A 117 7.53 -17.94 -16.45
C LYS A 117 8.73 -17.19 -15.87
N VAL A 118 9.94 -17.56 -16.28
CA VAL A 118 11.13 -16.75 -16.05
C VAL A 118 11.23 -15.75 -17.20
N ASN A 119 11.03 -14.47 -16.90
CA ASN A 119 11.06 -13.41 -17.91
C ASN A 119 12.48 -12.97 -18.23
N LYS A 120 13.36 -12.88 -17.22
CA LYS A 120 14.74 -12.39 -17.38
C LYS A 120 15.63 -12.82 -16.23
N ILE A 121 16.89 -13.12 -16.53
CA ILE A 121 17.97 -13.20 -15.52
C ILE A 121 19.06 -12.20 -15.89
N ILE A 122 19.43 -11.33 -14.94
CA ILE A 122 20.50 -10.34 -15.11
C ILE A 122 21.69 -10.77 -14.24
N PRO A 123 22.81 -11.23 -14.86
CA PRO A 123 24.04 -11.59 -14.15
C PRO A 123 24.70 -10.43 -13.40
N LYS A 124 25.52 -10.76 -12.39
CA LYS A 124 26.24 -9.80 -11.54
C LYS A 124 27.22 -8.90 -12.29
N ASP A 125 27.99 -9.46 -13.23
CA ASP A 125 29.05 -8.79 -14.02
C ASP A 125 28.54 -7.62 -14.88
N LYS A 126 27.22 -7.47 -14.99
CA LYS A 126 26.54 -6.40 -15.74
C LYS A 126 25.95 -5.31 -14.83
N GLN A 127 26.26 -5.33 -13.54
CA GLN A 127 25.80 -4.35 -12.56
C GLN A 127 26.89 -3.30 -12.31
N ILE A 128 26.56 -2.01 -12.49
CA ILE A 128 27.52 -0.90 -12.39
C ILE A 128 27.63 -0.43 -10.92
N SER A 129 28.79 0.07 -10.49
CA SER A 129 28.96 0.69 -9.17
C SER A 129 28.33 2.10 -9.13
N MET A 130 27.72 2.49 -8.01
CA MET A 130 27.14 3.82 -7.84
C MET A 130 28.05 4.73 -7.01
N GLN A 131 28.24 5.96 -7.50
CA GLN A 131 29.01 7.01 -6.82
C GLN A 131 28.28 7.63 -5.62
N LYS A 132 29.11 8.10 -4.67
CA LYS A 132 28.76 8.77 -3.42
C LYS A 132 28.41 10.25 -3.68
N LYS A 133 27.33 10.74 -3.08
CA LYS A 133 27.13 12.18 -2.89
C LYS A 133 26.95 12.43 -1.40
N ASP A 134 27.78 13.28 -0.85
CA ASP A 134 27.71 13.68 0.55
C ASP A 134 26.51 14.61 0.78
N SER A 135 25.93 14.49 1.96
CA SER A 135 25.03 15.51 2.51
C SER A 135 25.15 15.45 4.02
N PRO A 136 24.87 16.55 4.73
CA PRO A 136 25.19 16.69 6.15
C PRO A 136 24.54 15.62 7.01
N ILE A 137 25.26 15.22 8.06
CA ILE A 137 24.78 14.30 9.10
C ILE A 137 24.03 15.15 10.12
N ILE A 138 22.72 14.96 10.25
CA ILE A 138 21.90 15.73 11.21
C ILE A 138 21.71 15.00 12.55
N SER A 139 21.85 13.67 12.58
CA SER A 139 21.73 12.86 13.79
C SER A 139 22.98 13.02 14.66
N LYS A 140 22.81 13.40 15.93
CA LYS A 140 23.89 13.53 16.90
C LYS A 140 24.50 12.16 17.21
N ILE A 141 23.67 11.12 17.27
CA ILE A 141 24.12 9.73 17.42
C ILE A 141 25.08 9.32 16.28
N ILE A 142 24.71 9.63 15.02
CA ILE A 142 25.56 9.29 13.87
C ILE A 142 26.82 10.17 13.80
N GLN A 143 26.74 11.45 14.17
CA GLN A 143 27.92 12.32 14.28
C GLN A 143 28.93 11.75 15.29
N LYS A 144 28.48 11.41 16.50
CA LYS A 144 29.33 10.78 17.52
C LYS A 144 29.92 9.45 17.02
N GLN A 145 29.14 8.63 16.32
CA GLN A 145 29.65 7.38 15.76
C GLN A 145 30.69 7.60 14.66
N LYS A 146 30.56 8.66 13.85
CA LYS A 146 31.56 9.04 12.85
C LYS A 146 32.90 9.39 13.51
N GLU A 147 32.87 10.15 14.60
CA GLU A 147 34.06 10.53 15.37
C GLU A 147 34.74 9.30 15.98
N LEU A 148 33.97 8.40 16.60
CA LEU A 148 34.50 7.14 17.15
C LEU A 148 35.13 6.28 16.06
N LEU A 149 34.48 6.16 14.90
CA LEU A 149 34.98 5.40 13.75
C LEU A 149 36.27 5.96 13.13
N SER A 150 36.54 7.25 13.35
CA SER A 150 37.78 7.87 12.89
C SER A 150 38.98 7.48 13.78
N LYS A 151 38.72 6.93 14.98
CA LYS A 151 39.74 6.46 15.94
C LYS A 151 39.84 4.95 15.97
N ASP A 152 38.70 4.25 15.95
CA ASP A 152 38.60 2.79 16.02
C ASP A 152 37.56 2.30 15.01
N LYS A 153 37.92 1.34 14.16
CA LYS A 153 37.03 0.80 13.12
C LYS A 153 35.92 -0.11 13.67
N ASP A 154 35.93 -0.43 14.96
CA ASP A 154 34.93 -1.31 15.57
C ASP A 154 33.53 -0.66 15.64
N THR A 155 32.53 -1.36 15.12
CA THR A 155 31.10 -0.99 15.20
C THR A 155 30.32 -1.82 16.22
N SER A 156 30.95 -2.76 16.93
CA SER A 156 30.28 -3.71 17.82
C SER A 156 29.48 -3.02 18.93
N LYS A 157 30.07 -2.01 19.59
CA LYS A 157 29.42 -1.22 20.65
C LYS A 157 28.20 -0.46 20.12
N PHE A 158 28.32 0.11 18.92
CA PHE A 158 27.21 0.80 18.27
C PHE A 158 26.05 -0.16 18.00
N TRP A 159 26.34 -1.31 17.39
CA TRP A 159 25.28 -2.27 17.06
C TRP A 159 24.64 -2.91 18.27
N LYS A 160 25.39 -3.18 19.35
CA LYS A 160 24.80 -3.60 20.64
C LYS A 160 23.82 -2.56 21.19
N MET A 161 24.15 -1.27 21.09
CA MET A 161 23.23 -0.18 21.47
C MET A 161 22.00 -0.15 20.56
N VAL A 162 22.18 -0.26 19.24
CA VAL A 162 21.05 -0.23 18.28
C VAL A 162 20.14 -1.44 18.46
N GLU A 163 20.69 -2.64 18.65
CA GLU A 163 19.91 -3.87 18.93
C GLU A 163 19.11 -3.72 20.23
N LYS A 164 19.72 -3.15 21.28
CA LYS A 164 19.01 -2.87 22.54
C LYS A 164 17.89 -1.85 22.38
N LYS A 165 18.10 -0.77 21.60
CA LYS A 165 17.09 0.28 21.39
C LYS A 165 15.99 -0.15 20.39
N GLY A 166 16.38 -0.83 19.33
CA GLY A 166 15.58 -1.06 18.13
C GLY A 166 15.77 0.05 17.09
N THR A 167 15.21 -0.17 15.90
CA THR A 167 15.22 0.79 14.80
C THR A 167 13.81 1.18 14.35
N PRO A 168 13.64 2.37 13.72
CA PRO A 168 14.65 3.43 13.54
C PRO A 168 15.05 4.08 14.87
N LEU A 169 16.21 4.74 14.92
CA LEU A 169 16.58 5.55 16.09
C LEU A 169 15.81 6.87 16.07
N ILE A 170 15.38 7.34 17.25
CA ILE A 170 14.60 8.57 17.42
C ILE A 170 15.37 9.50 18.36
N GLU A 171 15.59 10.74 17.93
CA GLU A 171 16.21 11.80 18.74
C GLU A 171 15.27 13.00 18.79
N LYS A 172 14.93 13.46 20.00
CA LYS A 172 14.11 14.67 20.18
C LYS A 172 14.94 15.92 19.84
N ILE A 173 14.38 16.81 19.02
CA ILE A 173 14.96 18.13 18.74
C ILE A 173 14.34 19.15 19.70
N ASP A 174 13.01 19.23 19.71
CA ASP A 174 12.21 20.14 20.50
C ASP A 174 10.84 19.48 20.84
N ALA A 175 9.85 20.25 21.29
CA ALA A 175 8.53 19.73 21.65
C ALA A 175 7.77 19.08 20.47
N ASP A 176 8.01 19.54 19.24
CA ASP A 176 7.23 19.21 18.06
C ASP A 176 8.03 18.50 16.96
N LYS A 177 9.36 18.40 17.07
CA LYS A 177 10.24 17.84 16.04
C LYS A 177 11.19 16.79 16.58
N TYR A 178 11.39 15.77 15.75
CA TYR A 178 12.24 14.61 16.02
C TYR A 178 13.12 14.31 14.82
N ILE A 179 14.33 13.80 15.06
CA ILE A 179 15.15 13.15 14.04
C ILE A 179 14.85 11.65 14.09
N VAL A 180 14.45 11.09 12.95
CA VAL A 180 14.29 9.65 12.74
C VAL A 180 15.42 9.16 11.85
N THR A 181 16.24 8.25 12.36
CA THR A 181 17.40 7.67 11.67
C THR A 181 17.17 6.19 11.37
N PHE A 182 16.97 5.89 10.10
CA PHE A 182 16.86 4.52 9.58
C PHE A 182 18.26 3.93 9.41
N LEU A 183 18.41 2.64 9.74
CA LEU A 183 19.70 1.97 9.79
C LEU A 183 19.66 0.60 9.08
N TYR A 184 20.79 0.18 8.54
CA TYR A 184 20.99 -1.18 8.08
C TYR A 184 22.44 -1.63 8.29
N ARG A 185 22.63 -2.88 8.72
CA ARG A 185 23.96 -3.45 9.01
C ARG A 185 24.45 -4.32 7.86
N GLY A 186 25.67 -4.10 7.39
CA GLY A 186 26.42 -5.08 6.61
C GLY A 186 26.02 -5.27 5.14
N ALA A 187 25.19 -4.38 4.56
CA ALA A 187 24.99 -4.40 3.11
C ALA A 187 26.29 -4.06 2.38
N LYS A 188 26.54 -4.71 1.24
CA LYS A 188 27.80 -4.58 0.50
C LYS A 188 27.83 -3.33 -0.38
N ASN A 189 26.75 -3.12 -1.13
CA ASN A 189 26.74 -2.21 -2.27
C ASN A 189 25.89 -0.96 -2.02
N ASN A 190 24.66 -1.16 -1.56
CA ASN A 190 23.72 -0.07 -1.33
C ASN A 190 22.58 -0.51 -0.41
N VAL A 191 21.89 0.45 0.19
CA VAL A 191 20.61 0.19 0.84
C VAL A 191 19.58 1.22 0.38
N ARG A 192 18.36 0.76 0.15
CA ARG A 192 17.20 1.60 -0.17
C ARG A 192 16.16 1.52 0.94
N LEU A 193 15.55 2.65 1.27
CA LEU A 193 14.38 2.79 2.13
C LEU A 193 13.15 2.94 1.24
N LEU A 194 12.14 2.10 1.39
CA LEU A 194 10.84 2.30 0.74
C LEU A 194 9.83 2.71 1.81
N GLY A 195 9.11 3.80 1.57
CA GLY A 195 8.12 4.36 2.49
C GLY A 195 8.29 5.88 2.66
N SER A 196 7.59 6.41 3.66
CA SER A 196 7.71 7.80 4.12
C SER A 196 8.99 8.01 4.95
N PRO A 197 9.48 9.26 5.19
CA PRO A 197 8.87 10.57 4.92
C PRO A 197 9.26 11.23 3.58
N LYS A 198 10.04 10.57 2.72
CA LYS A 198 10.30 11.07 1.36
C LYS A 198 10.23 9.96 0.31
N TYR A 199 9.27 10.10 -0.60
CA TYR A 199 9.09 9.24 -1.77
C TYR A 199 10.14 9.43 -2.87
N SER A 200 11.09 10.36 -2.78
CA SER A 200 12.05 10.65 -3.87
C SER A 200 13.51 10.38 -3.54
N LYS A 201 13.87 10.09 -2.28
CA LYS A 201 15.26 9.93 -1.81
C LYS A 201 15.44 8.69 -0.93
N TYR A 202 15.35 7.53 -1.55
CA TYR A 202 15.41 6.23 -0.87
C TYR A 202 16.82 5.78 -0.44
N LYS A 203 17.91 6.47 -0.80
CA LYS A 203 19.27 5.90 -0.67
C LYS A 203 19.87 6.15 0.70
N LEU A 204 20.11 5.10 1.48
CA LEU A 204 20.95 5.21 2.68
C LEU A 204 22.41 5.45 2.28
N LYS A 205 23.14 6.07 3.20
CA LYS A 205 24.57 6.38 3.09
C LYS A 205 25.36 5.41 3.95
N ARG A 206 26.54 5.01 3.46
CA ARG A 206 27.50 4.25 4.26
C ARG A 206 28.29 5.23 5.13
N LEU A 207 28.37 4.98 6.42
CA LEU A 207 29.15 5.79 7.35
C LEU A 207 30.62 5.39 7.22
N LEU A 208 31.43 6.24 6.57
CA LEU A 208 32.83 5.96 6.26
C LEU A 208 32.98 4.58 5.57
N ASN A 209 33.99 3.80 5.94
CA ASN A 209 34.22 2.43 5.47
C ASN A 209 33.73 1.37 6.48
N SER A 210 32.61 1.64 7.18
CA SER A 210 32.05 0.72 8.19
C SER A 210 30.90 -0.16 7.66
N ASP A 211 30.31 -1.01 8.49
CA ASP A 211 29.11 -1.78 8.15
C ASP A 211 27.80 -1.00 8.40
N ILE A 212 27.87 0.29 8.74
CA ILE A 212 26.73 1.15 9.08
C ILE A 212 26.20 1.87 7.84
N TRP A 213 24.96 1.56 7.47
CA TRP A 213 24.18 2.32 6.51
C TRP A 213 23.10 3.14 7.24
N TYR A 214 22.94 4.41 6.90
CA TYR A 214 21.97 5.28 7.56
C TYR A 214 21.32 6.32 6.64
N ILE A 215 20.14 6.78 7.02
CA ILE A 215 19.54 8.04 6.54
C ILE A 215 18.69 8.64 7.65
N SER A 216 18.75 9.96 7.79
CA SER A 216 18.03 10.68 8.85
C SER A 216 17.07 11.70 8.26
N TYR A 217 15.91 11.85 8.90
CA TYR A 217 14.90 12.85 8.55
C TYR A 217 14.43 13.59 9.79
N ILE A 218 14.19 14.89 9.65
CA ILE A 218 13.42 15.64 10.64
C ILE A 218 11.94 15.38 10.34
N VAL A 219 11.19 14.95 11.34
CA VAL A 219 9.76 14.67 11.24
C VAL A 219 9.02 15.32 12.41
N PRO A 220 7.73 15.67 12.24
CA PRO A 220 6.92 16.18 13.35
C PRO A 220 6.69 15.11 14.43
N LYS A 221 6.34 15.55 15.64
CA LYS A 221 5.68 14.73 16.67
C LYS A 221 4.44 14.04 16.07
N ASN A 222 4.05 12.91 16.65
CA ASN A 222 2.94 12.07 16.18
C ASN A 222 3.17 11.37 14.84
N THR A 223 4.40 11.40 14.31
CA THR A 223 4.72 10.75 13.03
C THR A 223 4.41 9.26 13.08
N ARG A 224 3.64 8.78 12.10
CA ARG A 224 3.37 7.35 11.90
C ARG A 224 3.69 6.94 10.49
N LEU A 225 4.48 5.89 10.33
CA LEU A 225 4.75 5.35 9.02
C LEU A 225 5.14 3.88 9.09
N SER A 226 4.85 3.17 8.01
CA SER A 226 5.42 1.90 7.64
C SER A 226 6.55 2.11 6.64
N TYR A 227 7.51 1.19 6.68
CA TYR A 227 8.66 1.21 5.78
C TYR A 227 9.26 -0.18 5.61
N GLN A 228 10.06 -0.34 4.57
CA GLN A 228 10.90 -1.51 4.34
C GLN A 228 12.29 -1.07 3.89
N LEU A 229 13.28 -1.93 4.09
CA LEU A 229 14.66 -1.73 3.65
C LEU A 229 14.99 -2.75 2.56
N ALA A 230 15.71 -2.32 1.53
CA ALA A 230 16.21 -3.16 0.46
C ALA A 230 17.74 -3.03 0.41
N PRO A 231 18.49 -3.94 1.04
CA PRO A 231 19.93 -3.99 0.89
C PRO A 231 20.32 -4.57 -0.47
N ASP A 232 21.49 -4.18 -0.97
CA ASP A 232 22.10 -4.74 -2.16
C ASP A 232 21.17 -4.79 -3.37
N VAL A 233 20.38 -3.73 -3.58
CA VAL A 233 19.47 -3.64 -4.72
C VAL A 233 20.27 -3.78 -6.01
N PRO A 234 19.87 -4.70 -6.93
CA PRO A 234 20.53 -4.88 -8.21
C PRO A 234 20.60 -3.57 -9.00
N ASN A 235 21.78 -3.23 -9.51
CA ASN A 235 21.90 -2.11 -10.44
C ASN A 235 21.75 -2.63 -11.86
N ILE A 236 20.66 -2.26 -12.52
CA ILE A 236 20.33 -2.77 -13.85
C ILE A 236 20.54 -1.67 -14.90
N ASN A 237 21.12 -2.05 -16.03
CA ASN A 237 21.17 -1.18 -17.20
C ASN A 237 19.79 -1.15 -17.86
N GLY A 238 18.91 -0.26 -17.38
CA GLY A 238 17.53 -0.12 -17.82
C GLY A 238 16.94 1.25 -17.48
N THR A 239 15.64 1.42 -17.73
CA THR A 239 14.89 2.64 -17.40
C THR A 239 14.90 2.90 -15.89
N LYS A 240 14.69 4.16 -15.48
CA LYS A 240 14.57 4.54 -14.05
C LYS A 240 13.47 3.73 -13.34
N GLU A 241 12.43 3.39 -14.08
CA GLU A 241 11.27 2.61 -13.68
C GLU A 241 11.67 1.17 -13.37
N GLN A 242 12.36 0.52 -14.32
CA GLN A 242 12.90 -0.83 -14.12
C GLN A 242 13.84 -0.84 -12.91
N GLN A 243 14.70 0.17 -12.77
CA GLN A 243 15.63 0.26 -11.64
C GLN A 243 14.92 0.44 -10.29
N LYS A 244 13.77 1.11 -10.26
CA LYS A 244 12.95 1.22 -9.04
C LYS A 244 12.22 -0.08 -8.72
N VAL A 245 11.74 -0.80 -9.73
CA VAL A 245 11.17 -2.14 -9.53
C VAL A 245 12.21 -3.12 -8.98
N ALA A 246 13.49 -2.96 -9.34
CA ALA A 246 14.58 -3.79 -8.80
C ALA A 246 14.71 -3.74 -7.26
N ILE A 247 14.20 -2.70 -6.60
CA ILE A 247 14.14 -2.61 -5.13
C ILE A 247 13.41 -3.83 -4.54
N LEU A 248 12.36 -4.33 -5.22
CA LEU A 248 11.57 -5.49 -4.79
C LEU A 248 12.37 -6.80 -4.66
N ALA A 249 13.57 -6.85 -5.26
CA ALA A 249 14.45 -8.00 -5.23
C ALA A 249 14.89 -8.38 -3.81
N THR A 250 15.11 -7.36 -2.97
CA THR A 250 15.67 -7.51 -1.62
C THR A 250 14.87 -6.76 -0.55
N LEU A 251 13.79 -6.08 -0.94
CA LEU A 251 12.89 -5.36 -0.04
C LEU A 251 12.35 -6.27 1.07
N GLN A 252 12.59 -5.89 2.31
CA GLN A 252 12.25 -6.64 3.50
C GLN A 252 12.02 -5.73 4.71
N LYS A 253 11.40 -6.25 5.76
CA LYS A 253 11.33 -5.60 7.06
C LYS A 253 12.73 -5.23 7.55
N ASP A 254 12.82 -4.13 8.27
CA ASP A 254 14.00 -3.79 9.04
C ASP A 254 14.24 -4.87 10.12
N PRO A 255 15.40 -5.55 10.09
CA PRO A 255 15.69 -6.65 11.02
C PRO A 255 15.68 -6.24 12.50
N LEU A 256 15.95 -4.97 12.82
CA LEU A 256 16.05 -4.47 14.19
C LEU A 256 14.81 -3.65 14.60
N ASN A 257 13.78 -3.59 13.75
CA ASN A 257 12.54 -2.90 14.10
C ASN A 257 11.72 -3.73 15.08
N LYS A 258 11.35 -3.11 16.20
CA LYS A 258 10.59 -3.76 17.28
C LYS A 258 9.08 -3.76 17.07
N PHE A 259 8.59 -3.06 16.04
CA PHE A 259 7.17 -2.85 15.79
C PHE A 259 6.82 -3.24 14.35
N PRO A 260 6.89 -4.54 13.99
CA PRO A 260 6.52 -4.97 12.66
C PRO A 260 5.03 -4.71 12.40
N TYR A 261 4.72 -4.24 11.18
CA TYR A 261 3.36 -4.11 10.68
C TYR A 261 3.03 -5.31 9.78
N ILE A 262 2.34 -6.28 10.37
CA ILE A 262 1.93 -7.50 9.71
C ILE A 262 0.58 -7.27 9.03
N THR A 263 0.57 -7.33 7.70
CA THR A 263 -0.64 -7.10 6.89
C THR A 263 -1.23 -8.36 6.28
N THR A 264 -0.54 -9.49 6.39
CA THR A 264 -0.93 -10.77 5.79
C THR A 264 -0.86 -11.91 6.80
N LYS A 265 -1.72 -12.92 6.62
CA LYS A 265 -1.72 -14.11 7.49
C LYS A 265 -0.45 -14.94 7.33
N ASN A 266 0.00 -15.09 6.09
CA ASN A 266 1.28 -15.70 5.75
C ASN A 266 2.29 -14.58 5.58
N ASN A 267 3.22 -14.45 6.53
CA ASN A 267 4.23 -13.43 6.47
C ASN A 267 5.63 -14.05 6.60
N ASP A 268 6.56 -13.46 5.87
CA ASP A 268 7.99 -13.62 6.05
C ASP A 268 8.60 -12.22 6.10
N LYS A 269 9.92 -12.12 6.24
CA LYS A 269 10.57 -10.80 6.27
C LYS A 269 10.33 -9.97 4.99
N TYR A 270 10.04 -10.58 3.83
CA TYR A 270 9.83 -9.86 2.57
C TYR A 270 8.39 -9.35 2.39
N ASN A 271 7.43 -9.97 3.08
CA ASN A 271 6.01 -9.62 3.07
C ASN A 271 5.56 -8.96 4.38
N THR A 272 6.52 -8.50 5.19
CA THR A 272 6.26 -7.76 6.43
C THR A 272 6.82 -6.35 6.29
N ASP A 273 6.04 -5.36 6.68
CA ASP A 273 6.51 -3.98 6.78
C ASP A 273 7.04 -3.73 8.20
N SER A 274 8.00 -2.83 8.34
CA SER A 274 8.37 -2.25 9.63
C SER A 274 7.49 -1.04 9.90
N SER A 275 7.32 -0.66 11.17
CA SER A 275 6.58 0.57 11.51
C SER A 275 7.27 1.39 12.58
N ILE A 276 6.90 2.66 12.63
CA ILE A 276 7.33 3.61 13.65
C ILE A 276 6.17 4.52 14.04
N ILE A 277 6.08 4.81 15.33
CA ILE A 277 5.23 5.83 15.92
C ILE A 277 6.15 6.73 16.74
N VAL A 278 6.15 8.03 16.46
CA VAL A 278 7.02 9.01 17.12
C VAL A 278 6.20 9.80 18.13
N ASP A 279 6.41 9.52 19.42
CA ASP A 279 5.83 10.28 20.55
C ASP A 279 4.32 10.53 20.39
N ASP A 280 3.54 9.44 20.30
CA ASP A 280 2.08 9.51 20.17
C ASP A 280 1.38 8.56 21.15
N GLU A 281 1.34 9.00 22.40
CA GLU A 281 0.78 8.23 23.52
C GLU A 281 -0.75 8.32 23.59
N ASN A 282 -1.36 9.34 22.97
CA ASN A 282 -2.78 9.67 23.17
C ASN A 282 -3.72 9.05 22.12
N THR A 283 -3.20 8.58 20.99
CA THR A 283 -4.07 8.03 19.95
C THR A 283 -4.44 6.57 20.25
N LYS A 284 -5.74 6.32 20.40
CA LYS A 284 -6.27 4.96 20.54
C LYS A 284 -6.12 4.17 19.24
N ASP A 285 -5.52 2.98 19.33
CA ASP A 285 -5.50 2.01 18.23
C ASP A 285 -6.75 1.12 18.28
N TYR A 286 -7.72 1.42 17.41
CA TYR A 286 -8.94 0.63 17.25
C TYR A 286 -8.75 -0.65 16.44
N THR A 287 -7.51 -0.99 16.04
CA THR A 287 -7.21 -2.25 15.35
C THR A 287 -6.90 -3.41 16.29
N ILE A 288 -6.60 -3.13 17.55
CA ILE A 288 -6.37 -4.15 18.58
C ILE A 288 -7.73 -4.68 19.04
N THR A 289 -7.97 -5.99 18.96
CA THR A 289 -9.26 -6.59 19.35
C THR A 289 -9.53 -6.34 20.83
N LYS A 290 -10.63 -5.63 21.16
CA LYS A 290 -11.03 -5.33 22.55
C LYS A 290 -12.25 -6.12 23.02
N THR A 291 -12.95 -6.77 22.10
CA THR A 291 -14.21 -7.47 22.40
C THR A 291 -14.25 -8.85 21.76
N LYS A 292 -14.98 -9.77 22.41
CA LYS A 292 -15.35 -11.07 21.84
C LYS A 292 -16.56 -10.95 20.89
N ASN A 293 -17.27 -9.82 20.94
CA ASN A 293 -18.43 -9.54 20.10
C ASN A 293 -17.97 -9.17 18.70
N LYS A 294 -17.92 -10.16 17.81
CA LYS A 294 -17.48 -9.99 16.42
C LYS A 294 -18.67 -9.97 15.48
N GLY A 295 -18.66 -9.04 14.53
CA GLY A 295 -19.57 -9.09 13.39
C GLY A 295 -19.29 -10.29 12.49
N THR A 296 -20.19 -10.50 11.53
CA THR A 296 -20.11 -11.58 10.55
C THR A 296 -19.87 -11.02 9.16
N ILE A 297 -19.10 -11.74 8.34
CA ILE A 297 -18.84 -11.37 6.95
C ILE A 297 -19.46 -12.43 6.04
N LYS A 298 -20.24 -11.98 5.05
CA LYS A 298 -20.79 -12.84 3.99
C LYS A 298 -20.29 -12.36 2.64
N ASN A 299 -19.74 -13.29 1.85
CA ASN A 299 -19.26 -13.01 0.50
C ASN A 299 -20.42 -13.11 -0.51
N TYR A 300 -20.45 -12.21 -1.46
CA TYR A 300 -21.39 -12.21 -2.58
C TYR A 300 -20.64 -11.89 -3.88
N SER A 301 -21.29 -12.22 -5.00
CA SER A 301 -20.82 -11.89 -6.33
C SER A 301 -21.92 -11.14 -7.06
N ILE A 302 -21.57 -10.01 -7.68
CA ILE A 302 -22.50 -9.22 -8.50
C ILE A 302 -22.04 -9.21 -9.95
N ASN A 303 -22.90 -9.67 -10.85
CA ASN A 303 -22.72 -9.52 -12.29
C ASN A 303 -23.24 -8.14 -12.69
N SER A 304 -22.34 -7.27 -13.17
CA SER A 304 -22.68 -5.92 -13.59
C SER A 304 -22.96 -5.87 -15.08
N LYS A 305 -24.14 -5.38 -15.46
CA LYS A 305 -24.49 -5.13 -16.87
C LYS A 305 -23.77 -3.89 -17.38
N ILE A 306 -23.68 -2.84 -16.54
CA ILE A 306 -22.99 -1.60 -16.87
C ILE A 306 -21.48 -1.80 -17.06
N LEU A 307 -20.82 -2.52 -16.15
CA LEU A 307 -19.35 -2.71 -16.20
C LEU A 307 -18.92 -3.93 -17.02
N LYS A 308 -19.87 -4.79 -17.41
CA LYS A 308 -19.62 -6.04 -18.14
C LYS A 308 -18.58 -6.91 -17.44
N ASN A 309 -18.66 -6.98 -16.11
CA ASN A 309 -17.80 -7.81 -15.29
C ASN A 309 -18.54 -8.38 -14.08
N ASN A 310 -17.94 -9.40 -13.49
CA ASN A 310 -18.39 -9.96 -12.22
C ASN A 310 -17.47 -9.45 -11.11
N ARG A 311 -18.06 -9.02 -9.99
CA ARG A 311 -17.33 -8.43 -8.87
C ARG A 311 -17.68 -9.11 -7.57
N ASP A 312 -16.64 -9.48 -6.82
CA ASP A 312 -16.79 -9.96 -5.46
C ASP A 312 -17.03 -8.79 -4.51
N ILE A 313 -17.97 -8.96 -3.59
CA ILE A 313 -18.24 -8.00 -2.51
C ILE A 313 -18.43 -8.76 -1.21
N ASP A 314 -17.96 -8.18 -0.11
CA ASP A 314 -18.15 -8.74 1.22
C ASP A 314 -19.02 -7.81 2.06
N ILE A 315 -20.07 -8.36 2.67
CA ILE A 315 -20.95 -7.62 3.56
C ILE A 315 -20.63 -8.00 4.99
N TYR A 316 -20.06 -7.06 5.74
CA TYR A 316 -19.91 -7.14 7.18
C TYR A 316 -21.18 -6.64 7.87
N THR A 317 -21.71 -7.45 8.79
CA THR A 317 -22.84 -7.12 9.65
C THR A 317 -22.39 -7.15 11.11
N PRO A 318 -22.62 -6.10 11.92
CA PRO A 318 -22.12 -6.05 13.28
C PRO A 318 -22.75 -7.11 14.18
N TYR A 319 -22.10 -7.41 15.31
CA TYR A 319 -22.67 -8.31 16.32
C TYR A 319 -24.03 -7.79 16.83
N ASN A 320 -25.00 -8.70 16.98
CA ASN A 320 -26.40 -8.38 17.34
C ASN A 320 -27.01 -7.24 16.50
N PHE A 321 -26.76 -7.27 15.18
CA PHE A 321 -27.33 -6.29 14.26
C PHE A 321 -28.86 -6.30 14.30
N ASP A 322 -29.45 -5.14 14.56
CA ASP A 322 -30.89 -4.93 14.60
C ASP A 322 -31.27 -3.94 13.49
N LYS A 323 -31.84 -4.49 12.41
CA LYS A 323 -32.29 -3.71 11.24
C LYS A 323 -33.43 -2.72 11.53
N ASN A 324 -34.08 -2.83 12.69
CA ASN A 324 -35.15 -1.92 13.09
C ASN A 324 -34.59 -0.63 13.71
N LYS A 325 -33.36 -0.66 14.23
CA LYS A 325 -32.65 0.53 14.71
C LYS A 325 -32.04 1.32 13.57
N GLU A 326 -31.69 2.58 13.84
CA GLU A 326 -30.93 3.36 12.87
C GLU A 326 -29.51 2.80 12.74
N PHE A 327 -29.07 2.57 11.51
CA PHE A 327 -27.72 2.11 11.20
C PHE A 327 -27.15 2.84 9.98
N ALA A 328 -25.83 2.74 9.82
CA ALA A 328 -25.10 3.29 8.68
C ALA A 328 -24.70 2.20 7.68
N LEU A 329 -24.61 2.60 6.41
CA LEU A 329 -23.95 1.83 5.35
C LEU A 329 -22.60 2.44 5.03
N LEU A 330 -21.55 1.66 5.15
CA LEU A 330 -20.19 2.06 4.81
C LEU A 330 -19.72 1.28 3.56
N PHE A 331 -19.72 1.93 2.41
CA PHE A 331 -19.16 1.37 1.17
C PHE A 331 -17.65 1.61 1.14
N VAL A 332 -16.87 0.54 1.13
CA VAL A 332 -15.41 0.57 1.29
C VAL A 332 -14.75 0.08 0.01
N PHE A 333 -14.06 0.97 -0.69
CA PHE A 333 -13.23 0.61 -1.84
C PHE A 333 -11.94 -0.08 -1.42
N ASP A 334 -11.33 -0.83 -2.34
CA ASP A 334 -10.19 -1.70 -2.05
C ASP A 334 -10.52 -2.73 -0.96
N GLY A 335 -11.69 -3.38 -1.09
CA GLY A 335 -12.32 -4.22 -0.07
C GLY A 335 -11.39 -5.16 0.69
N LYS A 336 -10.70 -6.07 0.00
CA LYS A 336 -9.67 -6.94 0.59
C LYS A 336 -8.57 -6.21 1.38
N ALA A 337 -8.10 -5.05 0.91
CA ALA A 337 -7.07 -4.27 1.61
C ALA A 337 -7.63 -3.63 2.89
N TYR A 338 -8.90 -3.20 2.87
CA TYR A 338 -9.62 -2.68 4.04
C TYR A 338 -10.23 -3.77 4.95
N GLN A 339 -9.95 -5.04 4.67
CA GLN A 339 -10.18 -6.11 5.63
C GLN A 339 -8.87 -6.59 6.27
N SER A 340 -7.75 -6.45 5.56
CA SER A 340 -6.43 -6.94 5.98
C SER A 340 -5.53 -5.83 6.53
N LYS A 341 -5.16 -4.86 5.68
CA LYS A 341 -4.20 -3.79 6.02
C LYS A 341 -4.80 -2.75 6.95
N VAL A 342 -6.01 -2.31 6.62
CA VAL A 342 -6.85 -1.50 7.51
C VAL A 342 -7.90 -2.46 8.01
N PRO A 343 -7.77 -3.08 9.20
CA PRO A 343 -8.69 -4.13 9.64
C PRO A 343 -10.06 -3.54 10.04
N THR A 344 -10.81 -3.07 9.05
CA THR A 344 -12.07 -2.34 9.23
C THR A 344 -13.11 -3.15 10.00
N PRO A 345 -13.28 -4.47 9.81
CA PRO A 345 -14.19 -5.25 10.65
C PRO A 345 -13.87 -5.13 12.13
N THR A 346 -12.59 -5.24 12.51
CA THR A 346 -12.14 -5.09 13.90
C THR A 346 -12.31 -3.66 14.41
N ILE A 347 -12.04 -2.66 13.56
CA ILE A 347 -12.29 -1.25 13.89
C ILE A 347 -13.78 -1.03 14.20
N LEU A 348 -14.67 -1.53 13.34
CA LEU A 348 -16.12 -1.41 13.53
C LEU A 348 -16.60 -2.16 14.77
N ASP A 349 -16.15 -3.40 14.99
CA ASP A 349 -16.46 -4.18 16.20
C ASP A 349 -16.13 -3.36 17.46
N ASN A 350 -14.91 -2.79 17.53
CA ASN A 350 -14.45 -2.03 18.68
C ASN A 350 -15.21 -0.70 18.85
N LEU A 351 -15.42 0.05 17.76
CA LEU A 351 -16.12 1.35 17.83
C LEU A 351 -17.59 1.19 18.23
N ILE A 352 -18.27 0.16 17.72
CA ILE A 352 -19.66 -0.15 18.07
C ILE A 352 -19.74 -0.65 19.52
N TYR A 353 -18.83 -1.52 19.94
CA TYR A 353 -18.76 -2.01 21.31
C TYR A 353 -18.53 -0.88 22.33
N GLU A 354 -17.63 0.07 22.03
CA GLU A 354 -17.38 1.26 22.84
C GLU A 354 -18.46 2.35 22.69
N LYS A 355 -19.55 2.09 21.95
CA LYS A 355 -20.64 3.04 21.65
C LYS A 355 -20.16 4.37 21.06
N LYS A 356 -19.07 4.34 20.30
CA LYS A 356 -18.49 5.52 19.63
C LYS A 356 -19.15 5.83 18.28
N ILE A 357 -19.82 4.85 17.69
CA ILE A 357 -20.62 4.99 16.47
C ILE A 357 -21.89 4.13 16.59
N LYS A 358 -22.94 4.50 15.84
CA LYS A 358 -24.13 3.66 15.64
C LYS A 358 -23.77 2.35 14.90
N GLN A 359 -24.69 1.37 14.93
CA GLN A 359 -24.51 0.13 14.16
C GLN A 359 -24.17 0.46 12.70
N THR A 360 -23.12 -0.16 12.16
CA THR A 360 -22.61 0.15 10.83
C THR A 360 -22.38 -1.15 10.07
N VAL A 361 -23.08 -1.31 8.95
CA VAL A 361 -22.90 -2.41 8.00
C VAL A 361 -21.88 -1.95 6.95
N ALA A 362 -20.83 -2.72 6.72
CA ALA A 362 -19.79 -2.37 5.75
C ALA A 362 -19.87 -3.27 4.50
N ILE A 363 -19.73 -2.65 3.34
CA ILE A 363 -19.75 -3.28 2.02
C ILE A 363 -18.36 -3.10 1.44
N PHE A 364 -17.54 -4.14 1.50
CA PHE A 364 -16.21 -4.17 0.93
C PHE A 364 -16.30 -4.50 -0.56
N ILE A 365 -15.79 -3.61 -1.40
CA ILE A 365 -15.89 -3.69 -2.85
C ILE A 365 -14.52 -4.04 -3.41
N ASP A 366 -14.38 -5.25 -3.96
CA ASP A 366 -13.12 -5.66 -4.55
C ASP A 366 -12.90 -5.03 -5.94
N ASN A 367 -11.63 -4.90 -6.29
CA ASN A 367 -11.24 -4.52 -7.64
C ASN A 367 -11.20 -5.75 -8.53
N VAL A 368 -11.78 -5.64 -9.73
CA VAL A 368 -11.54 -6.60 -10.80
C VAL A 368 -10.09 -6.45 -11.30
N GLU A 369 -9.49 -7.55 -11.72
CA GLU A 369 -8.10 -7.61 -12.21
C GLU A 369 -7.79 -6.50 -13.22
N ASN A 370 -6.76 -5.70 -12.93
CA ASN A 370 -6.30 -4.56 -13.74
C ASN A 370 -7.37 -3.48 -14.03
N LYS A 371 -8.52 -3.49 -13.35
CA LYS A 371 -9.60 -2.52 -13.55
C LYS A 371 -9.60 -1.35 -12.57
N ARG A 372 -8.92 -1.47 -11.41
CA ARG A 372 -8.86 -0.40 -10.38
C ARG A 372 -8.55 0.99 -10.96
N GLY A 373 -7.52 1.09 -11.80
CA GLY A 373 -7.10 2.37 -12.41
C GLY A 373 -8.00 2.88 -13.55
N ILE A 374 -8.97 2.08 -13.98
CA ILE A 374 -9.95 2.41 -15.03
C ILE A 374 -11.29 2.76 -14.40
N GLU A 375 -11.70 2.03 -13.36
CA GLU A 375 -13.02 2.13 -12.74
C GLU A 375 -13.09 3.18 -11.63
N LEU A 376 -12.05 3.32 -10.80
CA LEU A 376 -12.12 4.25 -9.67
C LEU A 376 -11.95 5.73 -10.06
N PRO A 377 -11.01 6.13 -10.95
CA PRO A 377 -10.79 7.54 -11.23
C PRO A 377 -11.90 8.14 -12.12
N CYS A 378 -12.85 8.82 -11.48
CA CYS A 378 -13.89 9.62 -12.14
C CYS A 378 -14.63 8.93 -13.30
N ASN A 379 -14.88 7.62 -13.18
CA ASN A 379 -15.55 6.84 -14.20
C ASN A 379 -17.08 6.87 -14.04
N GLU A 380 -17.78 7.37 -15.05
CA GLU A 380 -19.24 7.50 -15.04
C GLU A 380 -19.97 6.15 -14.95
N ASN A 381 -19.50 5.15 -15.68
CA ASN A 381 -20.10 3.80 -15.64
C ASN A 381 -19.93 3.16 -14.27
N PHE A 382 -18.78 3.36 -13.62
CA PHE A 382 -18.58 2.88 -12.25
C PHE A 382 -19.50 3.60 -11.25
N ALA A 383 -19.64 4.93 -11.36
CA ALA A 383 -20.58 5.67 -10.52
C ALA A 383 -22.04 5.22 -10.73
N LYS A 384 -22.43 4.98 -11.98
CA LYS A 384 -23.75 4.45 -12.33
C LYS A 384 -23.96 3.05 -11.76
N PHE A 385 -23.00 2.14 -11.91
CA PHE A 385 -23.01 0.81 -11.30
C PHE A 385 -23.26 0.89 -9.78
N MET A 386 -22.53 1.76 -9.08
CA MET A 386 -22.67 1.95 -7.64
C MET A 386 -24.12 2.32 -7.27
N ALA A 387 -24.71 3.25 -8.01
CA ALA A 387 -26.05 3.79 -7.72
C ALA A 387 -27.21 2.88 -8.16
N THR A 388 -27.10 2.23 -9.32
CA THR A 388 -28.24 1.56 -9.98
C THR A 388 -28.18 0.03 -9.95
N GLU A 389 -27.02 -0.55 -9.65
CA GLU A 389 -26.87 -2.01 -9.54
C GLU A 389 -26.48 -2.41 -8.11
N LEU A 390 -25.36 -1.88 -7.59
CA LEU A 390 -24.85 -2.29 -6.28
C LEU A 390 -25.73 -1.82 -5.13
N TYR A 391 -26.07 -0.53 -5.04
CA TYR A 391 -26.89 -0.04 -3.94
C TYR A 391 -28.26 -0.76 -3.85
N PRO A 392 -29.04 -0.92 -4.94
CA PRO A 392 -30.27 -1.72 -4.91
C PRO A 392 -30.06 -3.17 -4.48
N PHE A 393 -28.96 -3.81 -4.93
CA PHE A 393 -28.60 -5.15 -4.48
C PHE A 393 -28.43 -5.21 -2.95
N ILE A 394 -27.70 -4.27 -2.37
CA ILE A 394 -27.47 -4.19 -0.92
C ILE A 394 -28.79 -3.95 -0.16
N ILE A 395 -29.60 -3.00 -0.61
CA ILE A 395 -30.91 -2.72 0.04
C ILE A 395 -31.82 -3.94 0.01
N LYS A 396 -31.84 -4.70 -1.09
CA LYS A 396 -32.58 -5.97 -1.18
C LYS A 396 -32.05 -7.01 -0.18
N LYS A 397 -30.72 -7.14 -0.03
CA LYS A 397 -30.11 -8.07 0.92
C LYS A 397 -30.39 -7.71 2.38
N LEU A 398 -30.44 -6.41 2.70
CA LEU A 398 -30.74 -5.94 4.05
C LEU A 398 -32.25 -5.83 4.34
N ASN A 399 -33.08 -5.87 3.30
CA ASN A 399 -34.51 -5.61 3.35
C ASN A 399 -34.88 -4.31 4.10
N LYS A 400 -34.07 -3.26 3.91
CA LYS A 400 -34.25 -1.96 4.58
C LYS A 400 -33.57 -0.85 3.80
N LYS A 401 -34.33 0.19 3.46
CA LYS A 401 -33.76 1.44 2.90
C LYS A 401 -33.04 2.24 3.99
N VAL A 402 -31.93 2.86 3.61
CA VAL A 402 -31.10 3.69 4.50
C VAL A 402 -31.13 5.12 4.00
N LYS A 403 -31.29 6.08 4.93
CA LYS A 403 -31.29 7.51 4.60
C LYS A 403 -29.91 7.90 4.03
N LYS A 404 -29.86 8.76 3.01
CA LYS A 404 -28.61 9.18 2.35
C LYS A 404 -27.55 9.69 3.35
N ASN A 405 -27.97 10.36 4.42
CA ASN A 405 -27.10 10.90 5.47
C ASN A 405 -26.45 9.81 6.35
N ASN A 406 -26.87 8.55 6.24
CA ASN A 406 -26.26 7.39 6.87
C ASN A 406 -25.54 6.48 5.85
N VAL A 407 -25.42 6.91 4.59
CA VAL A 407 -24.67 6.19 3.54
C VAL A 407 -23.34 6.91 3.32
N ILE A 408 -22.23 6.20 3.53
CA ILE A 408 -20.87 6.72 3.47
C ILE A 408 -20.10 5.96 2.41
N LEU A 409 -19.37 6.68 1.56
CA LEU A 409 -18.35 6.13 0.67
C LEU A 409 -16.97 6.40 1.27
N THR A 410 -16.13 5.38 1.35
CA THR A 410 -14.75 5.51 1.83
C THR A 410 -13.75 4.75 0.97
N GLY A 411 -12.53 5.29 0.93
CA GLY A 411 -11.37 4.64 0.33
C GLY A 411 -10.14 5.53 0.37
N SER A 412 -9.01 4.94 -0.02
CA SER A 412 -7.72 5.61 -0.08
C SER A 412 -7.27 5.86 -1.51
N SER A 413 -6.54 6.95 -1.77
CA SER A 413 -5.97 7.23 -3.09
C SER A 413 -7.06 7.37 -4.16
N TYR A 414 -7.03 6.56 -5.23
CA TYR A 414 -8.14 6.45 -6.19
C TYR A 414 -9.48 6.07 -5.54
N GLY A 415 -9.49 5.32 -4.43
CA GLY A 415 -10.72 5.05 -3.68
C GLY A 415 -11.30 6.31 -3.04
N GLY A 416 -10.46 7.23 -2.55
CA GLY A 416 -10.90 8.53 -2.02
C GLY A 416 -11.45 9.44 -3.13
N LEU A 417 -10.76 9.46 -4.28
CA LEU A 417 -11.23 10.15 -5.49
C LEU A 417 -12.59 9.59 -5.97
N ALA A 418 -12.72 8.27 -6.05
CA ALA A 418 -13.95 7.58 -6.43
C ALA A 418 -15.08 7.90 -5.45
N SER A 419 -14.81 7.87 -4.14
CA SER A 419 -15.80 8.20 -3.10
C SER A 419 -16.41 9.57 -3.32
N MET A 420 -15.55 10.57 -3.55
CA MET A 420 -16.00 11.93 -3.85
C MET A 420 -16.77 12.01 -5.16
N TYR A 421 -16.28 11.37 -6.22
CA TYR A 421 -16.92 11.40 -7.54
C TYR A 421 -18.31 10.76 -7.55
N VAL A 422 -18.45 9.58 -6.95
CA VAL A 422 -19.73 8.85 -6.89
C VAL A 422 -20.76 9.63 -6.07
N ALA A 423 -20.38 10.17 -4.91
CA ALA A 423 -21.26 11.03 -4.12
C ALA A 423 -21.66 12.31 -4.86
N PHE A 424 -20.73 12.92 -5.59
CA PHE A 424 -21.00 14.12 -6.37
C PHE A 424 -21.99 13.87 -7.52
N LYS A 425 -21.93 12.70 -8.17
CA LYS A 425 -22.87 12.30 -9.23
C LYS A 425 -24.21 11.80 -8.69
N TYR A 426 -24.23 11.14 -7.53
CA TYR A 426 -25.42 10.53 -6.94
C TYR A 426 -25.66 10.96 -5.48
N PRO A 427 -25.80 12.27 -5.20
CA PRO A 427 -25.86 12.81 -3.83
C PRO A 427 -27.12 12.40 -3.07
N ASN A 428 -28.19 12.01 -3.78
CA ASN A 428 -29.45 11.54 -3.18
C ASN A 428 -29.35 10.12 -2.60
N ILE A 429 -28.29 9.38 -2.92
CA ILE A 429 -28.03 8.03 -2.39
C ILE A 429 -26.85 8.09 -1.43
N PHE A 430 -25.72 8.66 -1.87
CA PHE A 430 -24.49 8.70 -1.11
C PHE A 430 -24.28 10.09 -0.51
N GLY A 431 -24.77 10.30 0.71
CA GLY A 431 -24.76 11.61 1.36
C GLY A 431 -23.45 11.97 2.06
N ASN A 432 -22.53 11.02 2.24
CA ASN A 432 -21.28 11.25 2.96
C ASN A 432 -20.07 10.67 2.24
N VAL A 433 -18.95 11.39 2.32
CA VAL A 433 -17.65 10.99 1.76
C VAL A 433 -16.61 10.99 2.88
N LEU A 434 -15.84 9.92 2.97
CA LEU A 434 -14.62 9.83 3.76
C LEU A 434 -13.46 9.51 2.80
N SER A 435 -12.74 10.54 2.38
CA SER A 435 -11.62 10.37 1.45
C SER A 435 -10.30 10.38 2.20
N GLN A 436 -9.54 9.29 2.10
CA GLN A 436 -8.22 9.18 2.69
C GLN A 436 -7.13 9.41 1.63
N SER A 437 -6.34 10.47 1.75
CA SER A 437 -5.27 10.78 0.79
C SER A 437 -5.74 10.71 -0.68
N GLY A 438 -6.87 11.37 -0.97
CA GLY A 438 -7.56 11.22 -2.26
C GLY A 438 -6.68 11.68 -3.43
N SER A 439 -6.69 10.95 -4.54
CA SER A 439 -5.87 11.28 -5.72
C SER A 439 -6.44 12.45 -6.54
N PHE A 440 -6.71 13.59 -5.90
CA PHE A 440 -7.32 14.75 -6.54
C PHE A 440 -6.39 15.47 -7.52
N TRP A 441 -5.11 15.11 -7.62
CA TRP A 441 -4.21 15.52 -8.70
C TRP A 441 -4.62 14.93 -10.07
N TRP A 442 -5.43 13.87 -10.09
CA TRP A 442 -5.78 13.13 -11.30
C TRP A 442 -6.50 13.98 -12.35
N ASN A 443 -6.29 13.63 -13.61
CA ASN A 443 -6.94 14.20 -14.78
C ASN A 443 -7.25 13.13 -15.83
N LYS A 444 -8.22 13.42 -16.70
CA LYS A 444 -8.50 12.59 -17.88
C LYS A 444 -7.27 12.57 -18.79
N LYS A 445 -7.12 11.50 -19.56
CA LYS A 445 -5.95 11.30 -20.43
C LYS A 445 -5.86 12.38 -21.51
N GLU A 446 -7.01 12.84 -21.99
CA GLU A 446 -7.14 13.88 -23.01
C GLU A 446 -7.04 15.31 -22.43
N ASP A 447 -6.94 15.44 -21.10
CA ASP A 447 -6.95 16.72 -20.41
C ASP A 447 -5.54 17.10 -19.97
N ASN A 448 -5.08 18.28 -20.38
CA ASN A 448 -3.74 18.77 -20.07
C ASN A 448 -3.63 19.40 -18.67
N GLU A 449 -4.75 19.62 -17.97
CA GLU A 449 -4.79 20.23 -16.65
C GLU A 449 -5.04 19.20 -15.54
N THR A 450 -4.17 19.16 -14.53
CA THR A 450 -4.32 18.33 -13.31
C THR A 450 -5.52 18.76 -12.48
N GLN A 451 -6.08 17.87 -11.65
CA GLN A 451 -7.20 18.16 -10.75
C GLN A 451 -8.57 18.30 -11.40
N TRP A 452 -8.89 17.37 -12.30
CA TRP A 452 -10.12 17.37 -13.07
C TRP A 452 -11.39 17.43 -12.22
N LEU A 453 -11.48 16.62 -11.16
CA LEU A 453 -12.69 16.57 -10.31
C LEU A 453 -12.91 17.90 -9.57
N THR A 454 -11.84 18.50 -9.04
CA THR A 454 -11.91 19.80 -8.39
C THR A 454 -12.47 20.86 -9.35
N ARG A 455 -12.01 20.87 -10.61
CA ARG A 455 -12.57 21.77 -11.64
C ARG A 455 -14.04 21.51 -11.94
N GLN A 456 -14.49 20.24 -11.97
CA GLN A 456 -15.91 19.94 -12.18
C GLN A 456 -16.77 20.45 -11.01
N ILE A 457 -16.29 20.28 -9.77
CA ILE A 457 -16.97 20.78 -8.57
C ILE A 457 -17.11 22.30 -8.61
N VAL A 458 -16.08 23.01 -9.09
CA VAL A 458 -16.16 24.47 -9.30
C VAL A 458 -17.33 24.82 -10.23
N LYS A 459 -17.46 24.12 -11.36
CA LYS A 459 -18.44 24.40 -12.42
C LYS A 459 -19.90 24.08 -12.07
N GLU A 460 -20.16 23.09 -11.22
CA GLU A 460 -21.54 22.69 -10.90
C GLU A 460 -22.10 23.40 -9.64
N LYS A 461 -23.44 23.37 -9.50
CA LYS A 461 -24.11 23.77 -8.26
C LYS A 461 -23.72 22.86 -7.09
N ARG A 462 -23.67 23.44 -5.89
CA ARG A 462 -23.41 22.71 -4.63
C ARG A 462 -24.36 21.52 -4.49
N LYS A 463 -23.81 20.35 -4.13
CA LYS A 463 -24.57 19.13 -3.82
C LYS A 463 -24.73 18.97 -2.31
N ASP A 464 -25.82 18.36 -1.86
CA ASP A 464 -26.07 18.11 -0.43
C ASP A 464 -25.34 16.83 0.05
N ILE A 465 -24.03 16.96 0.22
CA ILE A 465 -23.11 15.92 0.70
C ILE A 465 -22.21 16.46 1.82
N LYS A 466 -21.94 15.62 2.82
CA LYS A 466 -20.95 15.88 3.88
C LYS A 466 -19.62 15.24 3.54
N ILE A 467 -18.53 15.93 3.79
CA ILE A 467 -17.22 15.52 3.29
C ILE A 467 -16.21 15.53 4.43
N TYR A 468 -15.55 14.40 4.62
CA TYR A 468 -14.36 14.27 5.43
C TYR A 468 -13.18 13.98 4.50
N LEU A 469 -12.16 14.84 4.57
CA LEU A 469 -10.94 14.74 3.79
C LEU A 469 -9.75 14.60 4.74
N ASN A 470 -8.79 13.74 4.42
CA ASN A 470 -7.49 13.79 5.07
C ASN A 470 -6.34 13.59 4.07
N ALA A 471 -5.16 14.10 4.43
CA ALA A 471 -3.93 13.91 3.66
C ALA A 471 -2.70 13.94 4.58
N GLY A 472 -1.67 13.19 4.20
CA GLY A 472 -0.40 13.11 4.90
C GLY A 472 0.55 14.25 4.52
N LEU A 473 1.26 14.80 5.49
CA LEU A 473 2.25 15.86 5.32
C LEU A 473 3.41 15.44 4.40
N PHE A 474 3.69 14.15 4.26
CA PHE A 474 4.77 13.63 3.42
C PHE A 474 4.32 13.27 2.00
N GLU A 475 3.06 13.50 1.64
CA GLU A 475 2.50 13.23 0.32
C GLU A 475 2.69 14.43 -0.64
N THR A 476 3.92 14.94 -0.70
CA THR A 476 4.30 16.15 -1.43
C THR A 476 5.65 15.99 -2.16
N GLY A 477 5.89 16.85 -3.15
CA GLY A 477 7.19 17.03 -3.80
C GLY A 477 7.54 15.95 -4.84
N PHE A 478 6.57 15.13 -5.26
CA PHE A 478 6.77 14.17 -6.37
C PHE A 478 6.40 14.76 -7.73
N LYS A 479 5.32 15.54 -7.79
CA LYS A 479 4.84 16.29 -8.97
C LYS A 479 4.82 17.78 -8.65
N SER A 480 4.52 18.60 -9.65
CA SER A 480 4.16 20.01 -9.42
C SER A 480 2.98 20.15 -8.46
N ILE A 481 2.01 19.24 -8.55
CA ILE A 481 0.87 19.12 -7.62
C ILE A 481 0.71 17.64 -7.25
N ASP A 482 0.88 17.33 -5.97
CA ASP A 482 0.76 15.97 -5.44
C ASP A 482 -0.52 15.83 -4.58
N ILE A 483 -0.64 14.72 -3.84
CA ILE A 483 -1.81 14.42 -3.01
C ILE A 483 -2.05 15.52 -1.97
N LEU A 484 -1.04 15.96 -1.23
CA LEU A 484 -1.24 16.97 -0.19
C LEU A 484 -1.77 18.28 -0.80
N GLU A 485 -1.13 18.80 -1.83
CA GLU A 485 -1.51 20.06 -2.47
C GLU A 485 -2.90 19.98 -3.11
N SER A 486 -3.20 18.87 -3.82
CA SER A 486 -4.50 18.70 -4.45
C SER A 486 -5.65 18.50 -3.45
N ASN A 487 -5.40 17.88 -2.29
CA ASN A 487 -6.40 17.79 -1.22
C ASN A 487 -6.61 19.15 -0.53
N ARG A 488 -5.56 19.95 -0.32
CA ARG A 488 -5.68 21.33 0.19
C ARG A 488 -6.50 22.19 -0.76
N HIS A 489 -6.21 22.14 -2.06
CA HIS A 489 -6.96 22.90 -3.06
C HIS A 489 -8.43 22.47 -3.12
N LEU A 490 -8.72 21.16 -3.12
CA LEU A 490 -10.11 20.69 -3.08
C LEU A 490 -10.84 21.18 -1.83
N ARG A 491 -10.21 21.09 -0.64
CA ARG A 491 -10.77 21.63 0.61
C ARG A 491 -11.16 23.11 0.45
N ASP A 492 -10.28 23.92 -0.14
CA ASP A 492 -10.52 25.36 -0.28
C ASP A 492 -11.69 25.63 -1.23
N VAL A 493 -11.77 24.91 -2.35
CA VAL A 493 -12.92 24.95 -3.27
C VAL A 493 -14.22 24.54 -2.57
N LEU A 494 -14.20 23.47 -1.77
CA LEU A 494 -15.38 22.98 -1.04
C LEU A 494 -15.84 23.99 0.01
N LYS A 495 -14.92 24.60 0.76
CA LYS A 495 -15.22 25.66 1.74
C LYS A 495 -15.81 26.90 1.05
N ALA A 496 -15.20 27.37 -0.03
CA ALA A 496 -15.70 28.51 -0.80
C ALA A 496 -17.12 28.26 -1.35
N LYS A 497 -17.41 27.03 -1.77
CA LYS A 497 -18.74 26.60 -2.21
C LYS A 497 -19.69 26.23 -1.07
N LYS A 498 -19.33 26.50 0.20
CA LYS A 498 -20.15 26.29 1.40
C LYS A 498 -20.59 24.82 1.61
N TYR A 499 -19.74 23.84 1.27
CA TYR A 499 -19.95 22.44 1.65
C TYR A 499 -19.65 22.24 3.15
N GLN A 500 -20.31 21.25 3.76
CA GLN A 500 -19.90 20.76 5.08
C GLN A 500 -18.65 19.90 4.91
N VAL A 501 -17.47 20.47 5.20
CA VAL A 501 -16.18 19.80 5.03
C VAL A 501 -15.36 19.81 6.31
N LEU A 502 -14.95 18.62 6.76
CA LEU A 502 -13.90 18.45 7.76
C LEU A 502 -12.61 18.02 7.05
N TYR A 503 -11.51 18.69 7.36
CA TYR A 503 -10.20 18.42 6.75
C TYR A 503 -9.13 18.21 7.81
N GLU A 504 -8.35 17.14 7.67
CA GLU A 504 -7.24 16.83 8.57
C GLU A 504 -5.93 16.55 7.82
N GLU A 505 -4.85 17.15 8.30
CA GLU A 505 -3.49 16.77 7.92
C GLU A 505 -2.86 15.93 9.02
N PHE A 506 -1.98 15.01 8.65
CA PHE A 506 -1.29 14.16 9.62
C PHE A 506 0.16 13.89 9.22
N PRO A 507 1.09 13.71 10.19
CA PRO A 507 2.50 13.46 9.92
C PRO A 507 2.74 12.01 9.47
N SER A 508 2.34 11.72 8.24
CA SER A 508 2.55 10.45 7.55
C SER A 508 2.58 10.70 6.04
N GLY A 509 2.77 9.65 5.25
CA GLY A 509 2.57 9.69 3.81
C GLY A 509 1.38 8.85 3.37
N HIS A 510 1.49 8.33 2.15
CA HIS A 510 0.53 7.48 1.46
C HIS A 510 0.57 6.03 2.00
N ASP A 511 -0.03 5.81 3.16
CA ASP A 511 0.26 4.62 3.98
C ASP A 511 -0.95 4.03 4.71
N TYR A 512 -1.22 2.73 4.45
CA TYR A 512 -2.26 1.97 5.12
C TYR A 512 -2.07 1.89 6.64
N PHE A 513 -0.83 1.89 7.12
CA PHE A 513 -0.54 1.84 8.54
C PHE A 513 -1.13 3.04 9.30
N ASN A 514 -1.13 4.23 8.70
CA ASN A 514 -1.76 5.40 9.30
C ASN A 514 -3.24 5.53 8.93
N TRP A 515 -3.64 5.13 7.71
CA TRP A 515 -5.04 5.17 7.31
C TRP A 515 -5.96 4.36 8.23
N ARG A 516 -5.47 3.29 8.87
CA ARG A 516 -6.27 2.51 9.84
C ARG A 516 -6.69 3.32 11.07
N PHE A 517 -5.83 4.21 11.55
CA PHE A 517 -6.16 5.13 12.65
C PHE A 517 -7.09 6.23 12.19
N ARG A 518 -6.82 6.79 10.99
CA ARG A 518 -7.62 7.88 10.45
C ARG A 518 -9.04 7.45 10.09
N LEU A 519 -9.23 6.22 9.61
CA LEU A 519 -10.56 5.67 9.35
C LEU A 519 -11.40 5.65 10.62
N ALA A 520 -10.85 5.13 11.73
CA ALA A 520 -11.56 5.07 13.01
C ALA A 520 -11.97 6.48 13.49
N ASN A 521 -11.03 7.42 13.51
CA ASN A 521 -11.29 8.80 13.94
C ASN A 521 -12.33 9.49 13.06
N ALA A 522 -12.26 9.30 11.75
CA ALA A 522 -13.20 9.89 10.81
C ALA A 522 -14.61 9.32 10.97
N LEU A 523 -14.74 8.00 11.17
CA LEU A 523 -16.05 7.37 11.43
C LEU A 523 -16.68 7.92 12.71
N ILE A 524 -15.92 8.10 13.79
CA ILE A 524 -16.41 8.73 15.02
C ILE A 524 -16.97 10.12 14.74
N LYS A 525 -16.30 10.93 13.92
CA LYS A 525 -16.72 12.31 13.63
C LYS A 525 -17.90 12.43 12.67
N ILE A 526 -18.15 11.42 11.84
CA ILE A 526 -19.22 11.44 10.82
C ILE A 526 -20.49 10.77 11.34
N LEU A 527 -20.37 9.77 12.23
CA LEU A 527 -21.47 8.91 12.69
C LEU A 527 -21.93 9.15 14.13
N ASN A 528 -21.17 9.93 14.89
CA ASN A 528 -21.60 10.52 16.15
C ASN A 528 -22.10 11.93 15.86
#